data_AF-A0AAP3AA03-F1
#
_entry.id   AF-A0AAP3AA03-F1
#
_cell.length_a   1.000
_cell.length_b   1.000
_cell.length_c   1.000
_cell.angle_alpha   90.00
_cell.angle_beta   90.00
_cell.angle_gamma   90.00
#
_symmetry.space_group_name_H-M   'P 1'
#
loop_
_entity.id
_entity.type
_entity.pdbx_description
1 polymer ?
#
loop_
_entity_poly.entity_id
_entity_poly.type
_entity_poly.pdbx_seq_one_letter_code
_entity_poly.pdbx_strand_id
1 'polypeptide(L)' 'MAVYTSETKKFLDSVSHDKTWWTSRYNPADDVPVSGIYRCTVCGKEITSNKDDPFPPQNHHQHSQSQAIKW' A
#
# COMPACT_ATOMS: atom_id res chain seq x y z
N MET A 1 1.13 -3.25 -8.10
CA MET A 1 2.39 -3.28 -8.88
C MET A 1 2.69 -1.86 -9.33
N ALA A 2 3.88 -1.34 -9.02
CA ALA A 2 4.34 -0.04 -9.52
C ALA A 2 5.40 -0.28 -10.60
N VAL A 3 5.23 0.31 -11.78
CA VAL A 3 6.21 0.24 -12.87
C VAL A 3 6.81 1.64 -13.05
N TYR A 4 8.11 1.70 -13.27
CA TYR A 4 8.83 2.94 -13.57
C TYR A 4 9.80 2.72 -14.74
N THR A 5 10.22 3.80 -15.40
CA THR A 5 11.21 3.76 -16.49
C THR A 5 12.53 4.34 -16.01
N SER A 6 13.60 4.15 -16.79
CA SER A 6 14.90 4.78 -16.49
C SER A 6 14.80 6.30 -16.37
N GLU A 7 13.95 6.93 -17.18
CA GLU A 7 13.70 8.37 -17.16
C GLU A 7 13.00 8.82 -15.87
N THR A 8 12.00 8.06 -15.40
CA THR A 8 11.21 8.45 -14.23
C THR A 8 11.83 8.04 -12.91
N LYS A 9 12.86 7.18 -12.91
CA LYS A 9 13.59 6.76 -11.70
C LYS A 9 14.09 7.93 -10.86
N LYS A 10 14.49 9.04 -11.49
CA LYS A 10 14.98 10.26 -10.81
C LYS A 10 13.95 10.97 -9.94
N PHE A 11 12.66 10.64 -10.11
CA PHE A 11 11.56 11.19 -9.32
C PHE A 11 11.11 10.25 -8.19
N LEU A 12 11.81 9.13 -7.97
CA LEU A 12 11.51 8.19 -6.90
C LEU A 12 12.31 8.52 -5.65
N ASP A 13 11.62 8.69 -4.54
CA ASP A 13 12.25 8.78 -3.22
C ASP A 13 12.35 7.38 -2.58
N SER A 14 13.58 6.95 -2.29
CA SER A 14 13.83 5.77 -1.47
C SER A 14 13.97 6.20 -0.01
N VAL A 15 13.07 5.71 0.83
CA VAL A 15 13.01 6.06 2.26
C VAL A 15 13.24 4.84 3.14
N SER A 16 13.64 5.05 4.38
CA SER A 16 13.79 4.00 5.38
C SER A 16 12.43 3.44 5.84
N HIS A 17 12.41 2.15 6.20
CA HIS A 17 11.21 1.44 6.68
C HIS A 17 10.88 1.70 8.16
N ASP A 18 11.73 2.42 8.88
CA ASP A 18 11.65 2.62 10.34
C ASP A 18 10.53 3.55 10.80
N LYS A 19 9.92 4.31 9.88
CA LYS A 19 8.82 5.21 10.20
C LYS A 19 7.55 4.43 10.54
N THR A 20 6.80 4.92 11.51
CA THR A 20 5.60 4.25 12.05
C THR A 20 4.56 3.96 10.97
N TRP A 21 4.43 4.82 9.95
CA TRP A 21 3.50 4.60 8.83
C TRP A 21 3.90 3.46 7.89
N TRP A 22 5.16 3.03 7.90
CA TRP A 22 5.62 1.85 7.16
C TRP A 22 5.52 0.55 7.97
N THR A 23 5.48 0.64 9.30
CA THR A 23 5.38 -0.52 10.20
C THR A 23 3.97 -0.81 10.71
N SER A 24 3.06 0.16 10.58
CA SER A 24 1.65 0.05 11.01
C SER A 24 0.83 -0.89 10.12
N ARG A 25 -0.44 -1.11 10.49
CA ARG A 25 -1.40 -1.93 9.74
C ARG A 25 -2.69 -1.15 9.53
N TYR A 26 -3.13 -1.06 8.29
CA TYR A 26 -4.29 -0.26 7.91
C TYR A 26 -5.45 -1.12 7.41
N ASN A 27 -6.66 -0.70 7.72
CA ASN A 27 -7.88 -1.31 7.20
C ASN A 27 -8.20 -0.74 5.81
N PRO A 28 -9.10 -1.40 5.06
CA PRO A 28 -9.71 -0.79 3.88
C PRO A 28 -10.37 0.54 4.22
N ALA A 29 -10.30 1.48 3.29
CA ALA A 29 -10.85 2.83 3.41
C ALA A 29 -10.27 3.72 4.53
N ASP A 30 -9.27 3.27 5.30
CA ASP A 30 -8.45 4.17 6.13
C ASP A 30 -7.72 5.17 5.22
N ASP A 31 -7.42 6.37 5.71
CA ASP A 31 -6.63 7.35 4.97
C ASP A 31 -5.17 6.92 4.83
N VAL A 32 -4.61 7.10 3.63
CA VAL A 32 -3.22 6.75 3.34
C VAL A 32 -2.29 7.81 3.94
N PRO A 33 -1.38 7.45 4.86
CA PRO A 33 -0.55 8.43 5.57
C PRO A 33 0.51 9.10 4.67
N VAL A 34 1.03 8.36 3.69
CA VAL A 34 2.05 8.82 2.73
C VAL A 34 1.88 8.11 1.38
N SER A 35 2.18 8.79 0.28
CA SER A 35 2.15 8.17 -1.06
C SER A 35 3.21 7.06 -1.14
N GLY A 36 2.84 5.88 -1.65
CA GLY A 36 3.78 4.78 -1.76
C GLY A 36 3.19 3.45 -2.17
N ILE A 37 4.01 2.41 -1.98
CA ILE A 37 3.66 1.02 -2.29
C ILE A 37 3.32 0.33 -0.97
N TYR A 38 2.12 -0.26 -0.92
CA TYR A 38 1.63 -0.98 0.25
C TYR A 38 1.36 -2.44 -0.12
N ARG A 39 1.47 -3.33 0.87
CA ARG A 39 1.36 -4.78 0.66
C ARG A 39 0.37 -5.37 1.65
N CYS A 40 -0.64 -6.05 1.13
CA CYS A 40 -1.57 -6.81 1.95
C CYS A 40 -0.81 -7.83 2.81
N THR A 41 -0.95 -7.73 4.13
CA THR A 41 -0.23 -8.59 5.08
C THR A 41 -0.80 -10.01 5.17
N VAL A 42 -1.96 -10.24 4.54
CA VAL A 42 -2.61 -11.56 4.44
C VAL A 42 -2.12 -12.33 3.22
N CYS A 43 -2.19 -11.74 2.02
CA CYS A 43 -1.91 -12.45 0.76
C CYS A 43 -0.69 -11.94 -0.01
N GLY A 44 -0.04 -10.87 0.47
CA GLY A 44 1.10 -10.26 -0.21
C GLY A 44 0.75 -9.41 -1.43
N LYS A 45 -0.53 -9.23 -1.79
CA LYS A 45 -0.93 -8.40 -2.93
C LYS A 45 -0.56 -6.94 -2.69
N GLU A 46 0.06 -6.33 -3.70
CA GLU A 46 0.59 -4.97 -3.63
C GLU A 46 -0.31 -3.94 -4.32
N ILE A 47 -0.34 -2.73 -3.79
CA ILE A 47 -1.02 -1.56 -4.35
C ILE A 47 -0.11 -0.32 -4.33
N THR A 48 -0.44 0.64 -5.17
CA THR A 48 0.08 2.01 -5.09
C THR A 48 -1.04 2.92 -4.62
N SER A 49 -0.78 3.73 -3.60
CA SER A 49 -1.75 4.64 -3.02
C SER A 49 -1.12 6.02 -2.84
N ASN A 50 -1.91 7.08 -3.04
CA ASN A 50 -1.48 8.44 -2.79
C ASN A 50 -1.85 8.85 -1.37
N LYS A 51 -1.03 9.71 -0.78
CA LYS A 51 -1.32 10.34 0.51
C LYS A 51 -2.71 11.00 0.50
N ASP A 52 -3.41 10.90 1.62
CA ASP A 52 -4.73 11.48 1.89
C ASP A 52 -5.89 10.87 1.04
N ASP A 53 -5.59 10.01 0.06
CA ASP A 53 -6.61 9.15 -0.56
C ASP A 53 -6.93 7.97 0.37
N PRO A 54 -8.17 7.44 0.35
CA PRO A 54 -8.49 6.24 1.11
C PRO A 54 -7.81 5.00 0.51
N PHE A 55 -7.38 4.07 1.36
CA PHE A 55 -6.96 2.74 0.92
C PHE A 55 -8.09 2.03 0.16
N PRO A 56 -7.78 1.14 -0.80
CA PRO A 56 -8.79 0.42 -1.57
C PRO A 56 -9.79 -0.33 -0.68
N PRO A 57 -11.06 -0.42 -1.10
CA PRO A 57 -12.14 -1.01 -0.31
C PRO A 57 -11.94 -2.52 -0.08
N GLN A 58 -12.67 -3.08 0.89
CA GLN A 58 -12.56 -4.49 1.29
C GLN A 58 -12.79 -5.48 0.13
N ASN A 59 -13.56 -5.09 -0.89
CA ASN A 59 -13.82 -5.93 -2.07
C ASN A 59 -12.75 -5.80 -3.17
N HIS A 60 -11.66 -5.06 -2.94
CA HIS A 60 -10.57 -4.90 -3.91
C HIS A 60 -9.92 -6.24 -4.33
N HIS A 61 -9.87 -7.20 -3.40
CA HIS A 61 -9.56 -8.60 -3.71
C HIS A 61 -10.13 -9.51 -2.63
N GLN A 62 -10.33 -10.78 -2.97
CA GLN A 62 -10.90 -11.77 -2.06
C GLN A 62 -9.82 -12.71 -1.53
N HIS A 63 -9.92 -13.03 -0.23
CA HIS A 63 -9.10 -14.05 0.39
C HIS A 63 -9.90 -15.35 0.51
N SER A 64 -9.25 -16.49 0.23
CA SER A 64 -9.87 -17.82 0.35
C SER A 64 -10.27 -18.16 1.79
N GLN A 65 -9.61 -17.56 2.79
CA GLN A 65 -9.80 -17.84 4.21
C GLN A 65 -10.76 -16.87 4.93
N SER A 66 -11.55 -16.08 4.20
CA SER A 66 -12.46 -15.04 4.76
C SER A 66 -11.77 -14.01 5.67
N GLN A 67 -10.45 -13.87 5.57
CA GLN A 67 -9.71 -12.85 6.31
C GLN A 67 -9.90 -11.48 5.67
N ALA A 68 -10.07 -10.44 6.49
CA ALA A 68 -10.17 -9.07 6.01
C ALA A 68 -8.86 -8.60 5.34
N ILE A 69 -8.96 -7.65 4.42
CA ILE A 69 -7.77 -6.99 3.86
C ILE A 69 -7.08 -6.19 4.97
N LYS A 70 -5.76 -6.23 4.99
CA LYS A 70 -4.94 -5.44 5.89
C LYS A 70 -3.67 -4.98 5.19
N TRP A 71 -3.56 -3.67 4.97
CA TRP A 71 -2.41 -3.03 4.30
C TRP A 71 -1.25 -2.79 5.26
#